data_AF-A0A5N6UWF3-F1
#
_entry.id   AF-A0A5N6UWF3-F1
#
_cell.length_a   1.000
_cell.length_b   1.000
_cell.length_c   1.000
_cell.angle_alpha   90.00
_cell.angle_beta   90.00
_cell.angle_gamma   90.00
#
_symmetry.space_group_name_H-M   'P 1'
#
loop_
_entity.id
_entity.type
_entity.pdbx_description
1 polymer ?
#
loop_
_entity_poly.entity_id
_entity_poly.type
_entity_poly.pdbx_seq_one_letter_code
_entity_poly.pdbx_strand_id
1 'polypeptide(L)'
;MAALVFLRVFPLFTTSSYLTFTITEDFYFKSYLEPSVIRVADHLLSSYITVWYNRGMVLVFTIYPLTWCTAIVTFVLYLLGFLVNIAHMLWEPQAINFLTSIKKQGSSGSTEIFRQWYRMNLIRGALADVPAWSCFLARFLVWESVR
;
A
#
# COMPACT_ATOMS: atom_id res chain seq x y z
N MET A 1 15.74 13.88 -23.72
CA MET A 1 16.45 12.74 -23.08
C MET A 1 16.08 12.57 -21.61
N ALA A 2 16.30 13.57 -20.74
CA ALA A 2 16.02 13.46 -19.30
C ALA A 2 14.56 13.12 -18.94
N ALA A 3 13.57 13.77 -19.56
CA ALA A 3 12.15 13.52 -19.30
C ALA A 3 11.71 12.06 -19.53
N LEU A 4 12.27 11.41 -20.55
CA LEU A 4 12.00 9.99 -20.84
C LEU A 4 12.65 9.05 -19.82
N VAL A 5 13.79 9.43 -19.24
CA VAL A 5 14.42 8.69 -18.15
C VAL A 5 13.57 8.81 -16.88
N PHE A 6 13.10 10.02 -16.55
CA PHE A 6 12.20 10.22 -15.41
C PHE A 6 10.95 9.36 -15.53
N LEU A 7 10.23 9.40 -16.65
CA LEU A 7 9.01 8.58 -16.85
C LEU A 7 9.23 7.07 -16.68
N ARG A 8 10.45 6.57 -16.90
CA ARG A 8 10.80 5.15 -16.77
C ARG A 8 11.21 4.77 -15.34
N VAL A 9 11.93 5.62 -14.64
CA VAL A 9 12.35 5.37 -13.24
C VAL A 9 11.19 5.61 -12.28
N PHE A 10 10.26 6.47 -12.66
CA PHE A 10 9.21 6.94 -11.76
C PHE A 10 8.28 5.84 -11.23
N PRO A 11 7.82 4.85 -12.03
CA PRO A 11 7.09 3.71 -11.49
C PRO A 11 7.89 2.95 -10.42
N LEU A 12 9.21 2.74 -10.61
CA LEU A 12 10.05 2.10 -9.58
C LEU A 12 10.11 2.94 -8.30
N PHE A 13 10.22 4.27 -8.42
CA PHE A 13 10.26 5.18 -7.28
C PHE A 13 8.95 5.21 -6.50
N THR A 14 7.82 5.37 -7.19
CA THR A 14 6.50 5.37 -6.55
C THR A 14 6.16 4.01 -5.96
N THR A 15 6.62 2.92 -6.61
CA THR A 15 6.41 1.57 -6.08
C THR A 15 7.23 1.24 -4.86
N SER A 16 8.47 1.72 -4.81
CA SER A 16 9.28 1.66 -3.60
C SER A 16 8.64 2.47 -2.45
N SER A 17 7.99 3.59 -2.78
CA SER A 17 7.32 4.46 -1.80
C SER A 17 6.09 3.79 -1.18
N TYR A 18 5.21 3.15 -1.96
CA TYR A 18 4.08 2.42 -1.36
C TYR A 18 4.53 1.18 -0.58
N LEU A 19 5.63 0.53 -0.97
CA LEU A 19 6.14 -0.64 -0.26
C LEU A 19 6.70 -0.20 1.09
N THR A 20 7.44 0.91 1.11
CA THR A 20 7.87 1.56 2.34
C THR A 20 6.66 1.93 3.21
N PHE A 21 5.60 2.48 2.62
CA PHE A 21 4.36 2.78 3.34
C PHE A 21 3.77 1.50 3.99
N THR A 22 3.65 0.41 3.25
CA THR A 22 3.15 -0.88 3.75
C THR A 22 4.02 -1.44 4.90
N ILE A 23 5.35 -1.33 4.79
CA ILE A 23 6.28 -1.72 5.85
C ILE A 23 6.12 -0.82 7.08
N THR A 24 5.97 0.49 6.90
CA THR A 24 5.75 1.39 8.03
C THR A 24 4.41 1.13 8.71
N GLU A 25 3.36 0.82 7.96
CA GLU A 25 2.09 0.35 8.52
C GLU A 25 2.34 -0.89 9.37
N ASP A 26 3.13 -1.86 8.92
CA ASP A 26 3.47 -3.03 9.72
C ASP A 26 4.13 -2.68 11.06
N PHE A 27 5.20 -1.88 11.02
CA PHE A 27 5.93 -1.49 12.21
C PHE A 27 5.07 -0.71 13.21
N TYR A 28 4.29 0.27 12.76
CA TYR A 28 3.50 1.10 13.66
C TYR A 28 2.22 0.41 14.13
N PHE A 29 1.60 -0.42 13.29
CA PHE A 29 0.30 -1.00 13.59
C PHE A 29 0.38 -2.29 14.36
N LYS A 30 1.42 -3.10 14.16
CA LYS A 30 1.63 -4.29 14.96
C LYS A 30 1.71 -3.98 16.46
N SER A 31 2.25 -2.82 16.83
CA SER A 31 2.31 -2.38 18.24
C SER A 31 0.94 -2.23 18.90
N TYR A 32 -0.13 -1.92 18.16
CA TYR A 32 -1.49 -1.86 18.73
C TYR A 32 -2.05 -3.24 19.09
N LEU A 33 -1.43 -4.31 18.61
CA LEU A 33 -1.85 -5.70 18.87
C LEU A 33 -1.05 -6.35 20.00
N GLU A 34 -0.06 -5.67 20.56
CA GLU A 34 0.76 -6.20 21.65
C GLU A 34 -0.07 -6.40 22.93
N PRO A 35 0.02 -7.55 23.62
CA PRO A 35 -0.80 -7.86 24.79
C PRO A 35 -0.72 -6.82 25.91
N SER A 36 0.44 -6.14 26.05
CA SER A 36 0.68 -5.11 27.06
C SER A 36 -0.13 -3.82 26.82
N VAL A 37 -0.50 -3.51 25.58
CA VAL A 37 -1.20 -2.27 25.22
C VAL A 37 -2.54 -2.50 24.52
N ILE A 38 -2.89 -3.74 24.17
CA ILE A 38 -4.09 -4.05 23.37
C ILE A 38 -5.38 -3.49 23.96
N ARG A 39 -5.53 -3.48 25.29
CA ARG A 39 -6.71 -2.90 25.96
C ARG A 39 -6.82 -1.38 25.76
N VAL A 40 -5.68 -0.68 25.83
CA VAL A 40 -5.64 0.78 25.60
C VAL A 40 -5.83 1.07 24.10
N ALA A 41 -5.21 0.26 23.25
CA ALA A 41 -5.34 0.35 21.81
C ALA A 41 -6.81 0.18 21.36
N ASP A 42 -7.56 -0.75 21.96
CA ASP A 42 -8.97 -1.02 21.64
C ASP A 42 -9.86 0.22 21.78
N HIS A 43 -9.60 1.04 22.81
CA HIS A 43 -10.29 2.30 23.02
C HIS A 43 -9.83 3.43 22.10
N LEU A 44 -8.55 3.43 21.70
CA LEU A 44 -7.95 4.49 20.89
C LEU A 44 -8.17 4.32 19.38
N LEU A 45 -8.27 3.07 18.92
CA LEU A 45 -8.15 2.71 17.51
C LEU A 45 -9.18 3.40 16.63
N SER A 46 -10.44 3.52 17.08
CA SER A 46 -11.48 4.18 16.30
C SER A 46 -11.12 5.65 16.00
N SER A 47 -10.70 6.40 17.02
CA SER A 47 -10.27 7.80 16.85
C SER A 47 -9.01 7.91 16.01
N TYR A 48 -8.01 7.06 16.27
CA TYR A 48 -6.76 7.05 15.52
C TYR A 48 -7.00 6.74 14.05
N ILE A 49 -7.70 5.65 13.74
CA ILE A 49 -8.01 5.22 12.36
C ILE A 49 -8.88 6.24 11.65
N THR A 50 -9.77 6.97 12.34
CA THR A 50 -10.52 8.06 11.71
C THR A 50 -9.59 9.15 11.15
N VAL A 51 -8.59 9.57 11.94
CA VAL A 51 -7.61 10.59 11.53
C VAL A 51 -6.67 10.03 10.46
N TRP A 52 -6.11 8.86 10.72
CA TRP A 52 -5.16 8.21 9.83
C TRP A 52 -5.79 7.87 8.48
N TYR A 53 -7.01 7.33 8.43
CA TYR A 53 -7.71 6.97 7.20
C TYR A 53 -7.82 8.16 6.25
N ASN A 54 -8.27 9.31 6.73
CA ASN A 54 -8.44 10.48 5.87
C ASN A 54 -7.12 10.95 5.26
N ARG A 55 -6.02 10.91 6.03
CA ARG A 55 -4.69 11.29 5.55
C ARG A 55 -4.07 10.25 4.64
N GLY A 56 -4.19 8.97 5.00
CA GLY A 56 -3.70 7.83 4.24
C GLY A 56 -4.38 7.71 2.88
N MET A 57 -5.70 7.91 2.82
CA MET A 57 -6.44 7.90 1.55
C MET A 57 -5.96 8.99 0.58
N VAL A 58 -5.64 10.19 1.06
CA VAL A 58 -5.07 11.25 0.21
C VAL A 58 -3.75 10.79 -0.42
N LEU A 59 -2.87 10.17 0.37
CA LEU A 59 -1.60 9.63 -0.13
C LEU A 59 -1.84 8.53 -1.18
N VAL A 60 -2.70 7.55 -0.86
CA VAL A 60 -3.00 6.40 -1.73
C VAL A 60 -3.62 6.87 -3.05
N PHE A 61 -4.64 7.74 -3.01
CA PHE A 61 -5.28 8.29 -4.21
C PHE A 61 -4.37 9.22 -5.02
N THR A 62 -3.25 9.66 -4.46
CA THR A 62 -2.25 10.43 -5.23
C THR A 62 -1.24 9.49 -5.88
N ILE A 63 -0.67 8.56 -5.13
CA ILE A 63 0.52 7.81 -5.57
C ILE A 63 0.18 6.65 -6.53
N TYR A 64 -0.96 5.98 -6.36
CA TYR A 64 -1.38 4.88 -7.24
C TYR A 64 -1.73 5.37 -8.66
N PRO A 65 -2.61 6.38 -8.85
CA PRO A 65 -2.90 6.88 -10.20
C PRO A 65 -1.66 7.44 -10.89
N LEU A 66 -0.78 8.07 -10.14
CA LEU A 66 0.48 8.60 -10.65
C LEU A 66 1.42 7.49 -11.15
N THR A 67 1.48 6.36 -10.43
CA THR A 67 2.18 5.14 -10.87
C THR A 67 1.55 4.57 -12.14
N TRP A 68 0.22 4.49 -12.19
CA TRP A 68 -0.51 3.94 -13.33
C TRP A 68 -0.32 4.77 -14.59
N CYS A 69 -0.51 6.10 -14.51
CA CYS A 69 -0.32 7.01 -15.64
C CYS A 69 1.09 6.90 -16.23
N THR A 70 2.11 6.84 -15.38
CA THR A 70 3.50 6.75 -15.85
C THR A 70 3.85 5.37 -16.39
N ALA A 71 3.35 4.30 -15.78
CA ALA A 71 3.52 2.94 -16.30
C ALA A 71 2.84 2.76 -17.67
N ILE A 72 1.63 3.30 -17.87
CA ILE A 72 0.91 3.26 -19.15
C ILE A 72 1.72 3.94 -20.25
N VAL A 73 2.31 5.11 -20.00
CA VAL A 73 3.10 5.85 -21.00
C VAL A 73 4.34 5.07 -21.46
N THR A 74 4.86 4.15 -20.64
CA THR A 74 6.01 3.29 -20.97
C THR A 74 5.65 1.94 -21.63
N PHE A 75 4.35 1.70 -21.79
CA PHE A 75 3.51 0.64 -22.41
C PHE A 75 4.03 -0.78 -22.75
N VAL A 76 5.28 -1.07 -23.11
CA VAL A 76 5.60 -2.41 -23.68
C VAL A 76 6.27 -3.38 -22.69
N LEU A 77 7.01 -2.87 -21.71
CA LEU A 77 7.71 -3.71 -20.71
C LEU A 77 7.28 -3.45 -19.26
N TYR A 78 6.35 -2.52 -19.05
CA TYR A 78 5.76 -2.19 -17.75
C TYR A 78 4.42 -2.92 -17.50
N LEU A 79 3.91 -3.64 -18.50
CA LEU A 79 2.58 -4.23 -18.50
C LEU A 79 2.37 -5.23 -17.34
N LEU A 80 3.34 -6.12 -17.09
CA LEU A 80 3.21 -7.11 -16.02
C LEU A 80 3.20 -6.44 -14.63
N GLY A 81 4.14 -5.52 -14.39
CA GLY A 81 4.19 -4.75 -13.13
C GLY A 81 2.92 -3.91 -12.94
N PHE A 82 2.40 -3.32 -14.02
CA PHE A 82 1.16 -2.56 -14.01
C PHE A 82 -0.07 -3.43 -13.70
N LEU A 83 -0.22 -4.60 -14.33
CA LEU A 83 -1.34 -5.51 -14.09
C LEU A 83 -1.35 -6.01 -12.64
N VAL A 84 -0.19 -6.38 -12.11
CA VAL A 84 -0.07 -6.80 -10.71
C VAL A 84 -0.28 -5.63 -9.75
N ASN A 85 0.15 -4.42 -10.11
CA ASN A 85 -0.12 -3.23 -9.31
C ASN A 85 -1.62 -2.87 -9.29
N ILE A 86 -2.34 -3.06 -10.40
CA ILE A 86 -3.80 -2.93 -10.41
C ILE A 86 -4.47 -4.04 -9.60
N ALA A 87 -3.91 -5.26 -9.58
CA ALA A 87 -4.46 -6.36 -8.80
C ALA A 87 -4.51 -6.06 -7.28
N HIS A 88 -3.71 -5.10 -6.78
CA HIS A 88 -3.87 -4.51 -5.44
C HIS A 88 -5.33 -4.15 -5.12
N MET A 89 -6.05 -3.61 -6.11
CA MET A 89 -7.42 -3.12 -5.97
C MET A 89 -8.42 -4.23 -5.61
N LEU A 90 -8.06 -5.51 -5.79
CA LEU A 90 -8.89 -6.64 -5.36
C LEU A 90 -9.10 -6.68 -3.84
N TRP A 91 -8.17 -6.10 -3.06
CA TRP A 91 -8.28 -6.00 -1.60
C TRP A 91 -8.97 -4.72 -1.12
N GLU A 92 -9.20 -3.74 -2.00
CA GLU A 92 -9.75 -2.43 -1.63
C GLU A 92 -11.12 -2.53 -0.94
N PRO A 93 -12.12 -3.27 -1.46
CA PRO A 93 -13.44 -3.31 -0.83
C PRO A 93 -13.37 -3.88 0.59
N GLN A 94 -12.56 -4.92 0.78
CA GLN A 94 -12.35 -5.53 2.08
C GLN A 94 -11.60 -4.59 3.04
N ALA A 95 -10.57 -3.88 2.55
CA ALA A 95 -9.83 -2.90 3.33
C ALA A 95 -10.73 -1.77 3.85
N ILE A 96 -11.56 -1.20 2.97
CA ILE A 96 -12.50 -0.13 3.30
C ILE A 96 -13.54 -0.64 4.31
N ASN A 97 -14.06 -1.86 4.12
CA ASN A 97 -15.01 -2.46 5.04
C ASN A 97 -14.43 -2.58 6.46
N PHE A 98 -13.20 -3.08 6.62
CA PHE A 98 -12.59 -3.16 7.94
C PHE A 98 -12.33 -1.78 8.56
N LEU A 99 -11.74 -0.84 7.80
CA LEU A 99 -11.41 0.50 8.30
C LEU A 99 -12.66 1.27 8.71
N THR A 100 -13.74 1.19 7.92
CA THR A 100 -15.02 1.80 8.28
C THR A 100 -15.68 1.10 9.46
N SER A 101 -15.51 -0.21 9.62
CA SER A 101 -16.00 -0.94 10.78
C SER A 101 -15.28 -0.51 12.05
N ILE A 102 -13.94 -0.37 12.03
CA ILE A 102 -13.16 0.15 13.17
C ILE A 102 -13.61 1.57 13.55
N LYS A 103 -13.85 2.43 12.56
CA LYS A 103 -14.36 3.79 12.80
C LYS A 103 -15.72 3.78 13.51
N LYS A 104 -16.60 2.84 13.18
CA LYS A 104 -17.96 2.70 13.77
C LYS A 104 -17.98 1.95 15.10
N GLN A 105 -17.07 1.00 15.31
CA GLN A 105 -17.03 0.11 16.48
C GLN A 105 -16.87 0.87 17.80
N GLY A 106 -16.23 2.05 17.77
CA GLY A 106 -15.98 2.86 18.95
C GLY A 106 -14.91 2.22 19.84
N SER A 107 -15.26 1.87 21.07
CA SER A 107 -14.30 1.59 22.14
C SER A 107 -14.08 0.11 22.47
N SER A 108 -14.84 -0.84 21.90
CA SER A 108 -14.74 -2.26 22.24
C SER A 108 -14.73 -3.17 21.01
N GLY A 109 -13.69 -3.97 20.84
CA GLY A 109 -13.53 -4.95 19.76
C GLY A 109 -12.84 -4.42 18.50
N SER A 110 -12.38 -3.16 18.51
CA SER A 110 -11.68 -2.50 17.41
C SER A 110 -10.37 -3.21 17.05
N THR A 111 -9.65 -3.74 18.05
CA THR A 111 -8.38 -4.46 17.89
C THR A 111 -8.52 -5.78 17.14
N GLU A 112 -9.64 -6.49 17.28
CA GLU A 112 -9.87 -7.73 16.52
C GLU A 112 -10.11 -7.43 15.04
N ILE A 113 -10.97 -6.46 14.74
CA ILE A 113 -11.21 -6.01 13.36
C ILE A 113 -9.91 -5.50 12.74
N PHE A 114 -9.11 -4.77 13.51
CA PHE A 114 -7.81 -4.28 13.08
C PHE A 114 -6.79 -5.39 12.83
N ARG A 115 -6.78 -6.46 13.65
CA ARG A 115 -5.95 -7.64 13.40
C ARG A 115 -6.27 -8.28 12.06
N GLN A 116 -7.56 -8.36 11.71
CA GLN A 116 -8.00 -8.91 10.43
C GLN A 116 -7.59 -8.02 9.26
N TRP A 117 -7.81 -6.71 9.39
CA TRP A 117 -7.34 -5.72 8.41
C TRP A 117 -5.83 -5.78 8.20
N TYR A 118 -5.06 -5.82 9.29
CA TYR A 118 -3.60 -5.86 9.27
C TYR A 118 -3.08 -7.10 8.55
N ARG A 119 -3.63 -8.29 8.84
CA ARG A 119 -3.26 -9.54 8.14
C ARG A 119 -3.55 -9.45 6.65
N MET A 120 -4.71 -8.90 6.28
CA MET A 120 -5.08 -8.68 4.89
C MET A 120 -4.11 -7.69 4.21
N ASN A 121 -3.73 -6.60 4.89
CA ASN A 121 -2.79 -5.60 4.38
C ASN A 121 -1.40 -6.22 4.09
N LEU A 122 -0.91 -7.09 4.97
CA LEU A 122 0.33 -7.84 4.75
C LEU A 122 0.25 -8.82 3.57
N ILE A 123 -0.86 -9.56 3.47
CA ILE A 123 -1.07 -10.50 2.36
C ILE A 123 -1.10 -9.74 1.03
N ARG A 124 -1.83 -8.61 0.96
CA ARG A 124 -1.84 -7.72 -0.21
C ARG A 124 -0.44 -7.21 -0.54
N GLY A 125 0.29 -6.75 0.48
CA GLY A 125 1.69 -6.32 0.36
C GLY A 125 2.57 -7.38 -0.30
N ALA A 126 2.47 -8.62 0.19
CA ALA A 126 3.27 -9.74 -0.31
C ALA A 126 2.87 -10.23 -1.70
N LEU A 127 1.57 -10.24 -2.03
CA LEU A 127 1.05 -10.86 -3.26
C LEU A 127 0.87 -9.90 -4.43
N ALA A 128 0.71 -8.60 -4.17
CA ALA A 128 0.52 -7.58 -5.20
C ALA A 128 1.65 -6.54 -5.20
N ASP A 129 1.91 -5.93 -4.04
CA ASP A 129 2.79 -4.75 -3.96
C ASP A 129 4.26 -5.12 -4.23
N VAL A 130 4.76 -6.22 -3.63
CA VAL A 130 6.12 -6.75 -3.83
C VAL A 130 6.36 -7.29 -5.25
N PRO A 131 5.47 -8.11 -5.83
CA PRO A 131 5.68 -8.59 -7.20
C PRO A 131 5.59 -7.46 -8.24
N ALA A 132 4.70 -6.48 -8.06
CA ALA A 132 4.65 -5.29 -8.91
C ALA A 132 5.98 -4.51 -8.85
N TRP A 133 6.49 -4.24 -7.65
CA TRP A 133 7.79 -3.58 -7.45
C TRP A 133 8.93 -4.37 -8.11
N SER A 134 8.95 -5.69 -7.95
CA SER A 134 9.97 -6.57 -8.55
C SER A 134 9.97 -6.48 -10.08
N CYS A 135 8.79 -6.38 -10.71
CA CYS A 135 8.68 -6.20 -12.16
C CYS A 135 9.30 -4.86 -12.60
N PHE A 136 9.01 -3.77 -11.88
CA PHE A 136 9.57 -2.46 -12.20
C PHE A 136 11.09 -2.40 -11.95
N LEU A 137 11.58 -3.07 -10.90
CA LEU A 137 13.01 -3.16 -10.63
C LEU A 137 13.73 -3.97 -11.71
N ALA A 138 13.23 -5.16 -12.05
CA ALA A 138 13.81 -5.98 -13.11
C ALA A 138 13.88 -5.21 -14.44
N ARG A 139 12.83 -4.45 -14.75
CA ARG A 139 12.81 -3.60 -15.94
C ARG A 139 13.88 -2.52 -15.90
N PHE A 140 14.03 -1.82 -14.77
CA PHE A 140 15.06 -0.81 -14.58
C PHE A 140 16.46 -1.39 -14.79
N LEU A 141 16.75 -2.56 -14.19
CA LEU A 141 18.05 -3.23 -14.32
C LEU A 141 18.36 -3.66 -15.76
N VAL A 142 17.38 -4.24 -16.47
CA VAL A 142 17.54 -4.64 -17.89
C VAL A 142 17.73 -3.42 -18.80
N TRP A 143 17.16 -2.26 -18.44
CA TRP A 143 17.37 -1.05 -19.23
C TRP A 143 18.79 -0.50 -19.08
N GLU A 144 19.33 -0.48 -17.86
CA GLU A 144 20.72 -0.07 -17.61
C GLU A 144 21.73 -1.00 -18.32
N SER A 145 21.45 -2.30 -18.43
CA SER A 145 22.37 -3.25 -19.09
C SER A 145 22.43 -3.14 -20.62
N VAL A 146 21.48 -2.46 -21.26
CA VAL A 146 21.38 -2.33 -22.74
C VAL A 146 21.82 -0.93 -23.21
N ARG A 147 22.26 -0.07 -22.29
CA ARG A 147 22.67 1.31 -22.55
C ARG A 147 24.17 1.46 -22.52
#